data_AF-A0A1B2ZB55-F1
#
_entry.id   AF-A0A1B2ZB55-F1
#
_cell.length_a   1.000
_cell.length_b   1.000
_cell.length_c   1.000
_cell.angle_alpha   90.00
_cell.angle_beta   90.00
_cell.angle_gamma   90.00
#
_symmetry.space_group_name_H-M   'P 1'
#
loop_
_entity.id
_entity.type
_entity.pdbx_description
1 polymer ?
#
loop_
_entity_poly.entity_id
_entity_poly.type
_entity_poly.pdbx_seq_one_letter_code
_entity_poly.pdbx_strand_id
1 'polypeptide(L)' 'MVHGGPYPATSDGASTSVGTGAILRYTRPVSWQDFPESMLPDELKISNPRNISRLINGSPEC' A
#
# COMPACT_ATOMS: atom_id res chain seq x y z
N MET A 1 1.00 4.94 -16.08
CA MET A 1 2.08 5.90 -16.41
C MET A 1 3.34 5.45 -15.72
N VAL A 2 4.48 5.47 -16.41
CA VAL A 2 5.81 5.20 -15.82
C VAL A 2 6.72 6.36 -16.22
N HIS A 3 6.98 7.29 -15.30
CA HIS A 3 7.90 8.40 -15.49
C HIS A 3 9.13 8.19 -14.60
N GLY A 4 10.19 7.67 -15.22
CA GLY A 4 11.40 7.15 -14.58
C GLY A 4 12.17 6.29 -15.58
N GLY A 5 12.92 5.29 -15.10
CA GLY A 5 13.70 4.38 -15.94
C GLY A 5 15.03 3.97 -15.28
N PRO A 6 15.93 3.29 -16.00
CA PRO A 6 17.29 3.04 -15.52
C PRO A 6 18.06 4.35 -15.29
N TYR A 7 19.08 4.31 -14.43
CA TYR A 7 20.03 5.43 -14.28
C TYR A 7 20.65 5.78 -15.66
N PRO A 8 20.77 7.07 -16.04
CA PRO A 8 20.61 8.28 -15.22
C PRO A 8 19.22 8.91 -15.22
N ALA A 9 18.19 8.28 -15.81
CA ALA A 9 16.85 8.87 -15.87
C ALA A 9 16.19 9.03 -14.48
N THR A 10 16.49 8.13 -13.54
CA THR A 10 16.13 8.24 -12.11
C THR A 10 17.18 7.51 -11.26
N SER A 11 17.26 7.86 -9.98
CA SER A 11 18.07 7.16 -8.97
C SER A 11 17.40 5.90 -8.42
N ASP A 12 16.09 5.74 -8.58
CA ASP A 12 15.34 4.55 -8.18
C ASP A 12 14.49 4.05 -9.35
N GLY A 13 15.02 3.05 -10.07
CA GLY A 13 14.40 2.46 -11.26
C GLY A 13 13.18 1.58 -10.98
N ALA A 14 12.90 1.24 -9.71
CA ALA A 14 11.71 0.49 -9.32
C ALA A 14 10.46 1.38 -9.15
N SER A 15 10.60 2.70 -9.28
CA SER A 15 9.56 3.68 -8.97
C SER A 15 9.05 4.46 -10.19
N THR A 16 7.97 5.23 -9.99
CA THR A 16 7.52 6.27 -10.92
C THR A 16 7.37 7.60 -10.19
N SER A 17 7.73 8.70 -10.84
CA SER A 17 7.58 10.05 -10.27
C SER A 17 6.27 10.76 -10.68
N VAL A 18 5.57 10.24 -11.70
CA VAL A 18 4.26 10.73 -12.17
C VAL A 18 3.25 9.58 -12.25
N GLY A 19 1.98 9.88 -11.96
CA GLY A 19 0.88 8.93 -11.89
C GLY A 19 0.59 8.46 -10.46
N THR A 20 -0.54 7.77 -10.26
CA THR A 20 -1.03 7.36 -8.93
C THR A 20 -0.03 6.47 -8.16
N GLY A 21 0.76 5.66 -8.86
CA GLY A 21 1.81 4.83 -8.25
C GLY A 21 2.95 5.62 -7.60
N ALA A 22 3.09 6.92 -7.86
CA ALA A 22 4.15 7.75 -7.27
C ALA A 22 3.98 7.93 -5.75
N ILE A 23 2.78 7.72 -5.20
CA ILE A 23 2.53 7.80 -3.75
C ILE A 23 3.36 6.77 -2.96
N LEU A 24 3.64 5.60 -3.57
CA LEU A 24 4.35 4.50 -2.92
C LEU A 24 5.81 4.83 -2.58
N ARG A 25 6.38 5.89 -3.17
CA ARG A 25 7.74 6.39 -2.82
C ARG A 25 7.82 6.99 -1.41
N TYR A 26 6.68 7.29 -0.80
CA TYR A 26 6.59 7.96 0.50
C TYR A 26 5.87 7.13 1.56
N THR A 27 5.63 5.85 1.30
CA THR A 27 4.95 4.93 2.23
C THR A 27 5.85 3.76 2.58
N ARG A 28 5.50 3.05 3.67
CA ARG A 28 6.12 1.78 4.06
C ARG A 28 5.07 0.84 4.65
N PRO A 29 5.14 -0.47 4.40
CA PRO A 29 4.24 -1.42 5.04
C PRO A 29 4.56 -1.59 6.54
N VAL A 30 3.53 -1.89 7.34
CA VAL A 30 3.63 -2.25 8.76
C VAL A 30 2.71 -3.43 9.01
N SER A 31 3.20 -4.45 9.72
CA SER A 31 2.43 -5.64 10.10
C SER A 31 1.99 -5.54 11.56
N TRP A 32 0.74 -5.93 11.82
CA TRP A 32 0.13 -5.99 13.15
C TRP A 32 -0.23 -7.43 13.46
N GLN A 33 0.24 -7.98 14.58
CA GLN A 33 0.01 -9.36 14.97
C GLN A 33 -0.55 -9.43 16.39
N ASP A 34 -1.64 -10.16 16.57
CA ASP A 34 -2.31 -10.37 17.86
C ASP A 34 -2.72 -9.06 18.58
N PHE A 35 -3.02 -8.02 17.80
CA PHE A 35 -3.49 -6.75 18.33
C PHE A 35 -5.00 -6.79 18.60
N PRO A 36 -5.47 -6.20 19.72
CA PRO A 36 -6.90 -6.09 19.97
C PRO A 36 -7.57 -5.17 18.94
N GLU A 37 -8.78 -5.54 18.49
CA GLU A 37 -9.54 -4.85 17.42
C GLU A 37 -9.72 -3.34 17.68
N SER A 38 -9.89 -2.95 18.93
CA SER A 38 -10.06 -1.54 19.33
C SER A 38 -8.79 -0.70 19.16
N MET A 39 -7.61 -1.32 19.08
CA MET A 39 -6.32 -0.66 18.89
C MET A 39 -5.78 -0.78 17.45
N LEU A 40 -6.44 -1.54 16.59
CA LEU A 40 -6.09 -1.57 15.18
C LEU A 40 -6.47 -0.24 14.49
N PRO A 41 -5.68 0.21 13.50
CA PRO A 41 -6.11 1.23 12.55
C PRO A 41 -7.40 0.82 11.86
N ASP A 42 -8.24 1.80 11.48
CA ASP A 42 -9.53 1.54 10.83
C ASP A 42 -9.38 0.72 9.53
N GLU A 43 -8.27 0.87 8.83
CA GLU A 43 -7.94 0.15 7.59
C GLU A 43 -7.75 -1.36 7.80
N LEU A 44 -7.42 -1.79 9.03
CA LEU A 44 -7.13 -3.19 9.36
C LEU A 44 -8.26 -3.86 10.15
N LYS A 45 -9.25 -3.11 10.63
CA LYS A 45 -10.39 -3.65 11.38
C LYS A 45 -11.22 -4.62 10.54
N ILE A 46 -11.70 -5.70 11.16
CA ILE A 46 -12.43 -6.79 10.48
C ILE A 46 -13.67 -6.24 9.76
N SER A 47 -14.40 -5.33 10.41
CA SER A 47 -15.63 -4.72 9.88
C SER A 47 -15.44 -3.85 8.63
N ASN A 48 -14.19 -3.59 8.21
CA ASN A 48 -13.83 -2.73 7.08
C ASN A 48 -14.60 -1.39 7.08
N PRO A 49 -14.48 -0.57 8.14
CA PRO A 49 -15.25 0.66 8.27
C PRO A 49 -14.97 1.69 7.18
N ARG A 50 -13.82 1.59 6.49
CA ARG A 50 -13.43 2.47 5.37
C ARG A 50 -13.88 1.95 4.01
N ASN A 51 -14.47 0.75 3.95
CA ASN A 51 -14.90 0.08 2.72
C ASN A 51 -13.81 0.09 1.62
N ILE A 52 -12.57 -0.23 2.03
CA ILE A 52 -11.42 -0.28 1.13
C ILE A 52 -11.19 -1.70 0.61
N SER A 53 -10.57 -1.83 -0.56
CA SER A 53 -10.16 -3.13 -1.10
C SER A 53 -9.04 -3.74 -0.25
N ARG A 54 -9.19 -5.01 0.14
CA ARG A 54 -8.20 -5.77 0.90
C ARG A 54 -7.91 -7.10 0.22
N LEU A 55 -6.73 -7.65 0.51
CA LEU A 55 -6.38 -9.01 0.14
C LEU A 55 -6.43 -9.88 1.41
N ILE A 56 -7.27 -10.92 1.39
CA ILE A 56 -7.39 -11.90 2.47
C ILE A 56 -6.91 -13.24 1.93
N ASN A 57 -5.88 -13.83 2.57
CA ASN A 57 -5.25 -15.08 2.14
C ASN A 57 -4.85 -15.11 0.66
N GLY A 58 -4.42 -13.96 0.13
CA GLY A 58 -3.98 -13.81 -1.27
C GLY A 58 -5.10 -13.58 -2.30
N SER A 59 -6.36 -13.50 -1.88
CA SER A 59 -7.51 -13.19 -2.75
C SER A 59 -8.15 -11.85 -2.39
N PRO A 60 -8.68 -11.09 -3.36
CA PRO A 60 -9.44 -9.87 -3.06
C PRO A 60 -10.68 -10.22 -2.23
N GLU A 61 -10.94 -9.41 -1.22
CA GLU A 61 -12.18 -9.44 -0.46
C GLU A 61 -13.34 -8.99 -1.37
N CYS A 62 -14.35 -9.84 -1.53
CA CYS A 62 -15.55 -9.58 -2.33
C CYS A 62 -16.65 -8.90 -1.53
#